data_AF-A0A933HI47-F1
#
_entry.id   AF-A0A933HI47-F1
#
_cell.length_a   1.000
_cell.length_b   1.000
_cell.length_c   1.000
_cell.angle_alpha   90.00
_cell.angle_beta   90.00
_cell.angle_gamma   90.00
#
_symmetry.space_group_name_H-M   'P 1'
#
loop_
_entity.id
_entity.type
_entity.pdbx_description
1 polymer ?
#
loop_
_entity_poly.entity_id
_entity_poly.type
_entity_poly.pdbx_seq_one_letter_code
_entity_poly.pdbx_strand_id
1 'polypeptide(L)'
;MIQLRASGLKDTSKIIPSLFIAISAVLSLPTSLWAQAAPASAQVQFLAGDKAAIPPNYLCVNCHLEMADERLTPPVNDWMDSVHRQAGVRCADCHGGDPFDEAMIKEPSAGYIGKPKTEDIPKLCSKCHSDHTKMREYNLRADQFTLYSDSVHGRKLQEGDTEAPTCVSCHGMHKILKVKDPNSPTARKNIPETCGQCHAKKEVFEKRGRRFDQLALYKTSRHYELYAKGDLLVPTCFDCHGNHGIQPVMNERTQTVCFNCHAQQAEYYKASKHYDAFKRSGSPVCLHCHSNHGILRPTPADFTGDRDLDCVGCHEEGSAAYLLGKDIQQVAVAATTAVESAMRGLEDIENNAHGGFEIGELKERMAKASDGLKELHSLTHKMDIEALKKQSEGLIQISQSVSAQVDQMWGEVRKRRIGLVMAWLVFIGFMTALWYKSKELEKGRED
;
A
#
# COMPACT_ATOMS: atom_id res chain seq x y z
N MET A 1 -6.07 39.02 -29.58
CA MET A 1 -5.21 39.16 -30.78
C MET A 1 -3.76 39.22 -30.33
N ILE A 2 -2.87 38.66 -31.15
CA ILE A 2 -1.40 38.59 -31.03
C ILE A 2 -0.86 37.28 -30.41
N GLN A 3 -0.58 36.33 -31.32
CA GLN A 3 0.37 35.22 -31.22
C GLN A 3 1.82 35.74 -31.32
N LEU A 4 2.77 35.12 -30.60
CA LEU A 4 4.18 34.99 -31.00
C LEU A 4 4.72 33.68 -30.38
N ARG A 5 4.87 32.59 -31.15
CA ARG A 5 6.04 32.15 -31.95
C ARG A 5 7.15 31.46 -31.14
N ALA A 6 7.21 30.14 -31.30
CA ALA A 6 8.34 29.27 -30.98
C ALA A 6 9.38 29.29 -32.11
N SER A 7 10.67 29.16 -31.75
CA SER A 7 11.79 28.95 -32.67
C SER A 7 12.73 27.89 -32.10
N GLY A 8 12.98 26.83 -32.87
CA GLY A 8 13.98 25.81 -32.58
C GLY A 8 15.29 26.02 -33.32
N LEU A 9 16.32 25.27 -32.92
CA LEU A 9 17.55 24.91 -33.66
C LEU A 9 18.13 23.67 -32.96
N LYS A 10 18.13 22.48 -33.59
CA LYS A 10 19.07 21.89 -34.57
C LYS A 10 20.29 21.19 -33.95
N ASP A 11 20.16 19.86 -33.89
CA ASP A 11 21.06 18.82 -34.42
C ASP A 11 22.57 19.12 -34.53
N THR A 12 23.36 18.39 -33.75
CA THR A 12 24.81 18.23 -33.94
C THR A 12 25.20 16.76 -33.82
N SER A 13 25.00 16.01 -34.90
CA SER A 13 25.66 14.75 -35.16
C SER A 13 27.00 15.00 -35.88
N LYS A 14 27.99 14.12 -35.60
CA LYS A 14 29.36 13.99 -36.15
C LYS A 14 30.46 14.63 -35.28
N ILE A 15 31.29 13.77 -34.68
CA ILE A 15 32.76 13.66 -34.90
C ILE A 15 33.22 12.34 -34.26
N ILE A 16 33.78 11.45 -35.08
CA ILE A 16 34.59 10.27 -34.70
C ILE A 16 35.99 10.53 -35.29
N PRO A 17 37.08 10.17 -34.58
CA PRO A 17 38.05 9.22 -35.13
C PRO A 17 38.42 8.13 -34.10
N SER A 18 38.28 6.85 -34.41
CA SER A 18 39.32 5.99 -35.01
C SER A 18 40.50 5.70 -34.07
N LEU A 19 40.46 4.57 -33.35
CA LEU A 19 41.65 3.91 -32.82
C LEU A 19 41.54 2.39 -33.07
N PHE A 20 42.33 1.93 -34.05
CA PHE A 20 42.54 0.53 -34.41
C PHE A 20 44.03 0.22 -34.14
N ILE A 21 44.35 -0.62 -33.15
CA ILE A 21 45.60 -1.39 -33.01
C ILE A 21 45.22 -2.68 -32.26
N ALA A 22 44.95 -3.77 -32.97
CA ALA A 22 45.87 -4.88 -33.27
C ALA A 22 46.18 -5.80 -32.06
N ILE A 23 45.49 -6.95 -32.00
CA ILE A 23 46.01 -8.17 -31.36
C ILE A 23 45.79 -9.32 -32.34
N SER A 24 46.90 -9.85 -32.84
CA SER A 24 46.99 -11.06 -33.65
C SER A 24 46.76 -12.32 -32.80
N ALA A 25 46.00 -13.25 -33.39
CA ALA A 25 46.11 -14.71 -33.36
C ALA A 25 46.37 -15.43 -32.03
N VAL A 26 45.53 -16.44 -31.73
CA VAL A 26 45.93 -17.84 -31.52
C VAL A 26 44.70 -18.73 -31.25
N LEU A 27 44.63 -19.84 -32.00
CA LEU A 27 43.92 -21.12 -31.75
C LEU A 27 42.39 -21.25 -31.98
N SER A 28 42.12 -21.66 -33.22
CA SER A 28 41.11 -22.62 -33.70
C SER A 28 40.49 -23.62 -32.71
N LEU A 29 39.14 -23.65 -32.67
CA LEU A 29 38.30 -24.82 -32.32
C LEU A 29 37.04 -24.84 -33.23
N PRO A 30 36.50 -26.03 -33.56
CA PRO A 30 35.66 -26.24 -34.74
C PRO A 30 34.21 -25.77 -34.58
N THR A 31 33.71 -25.16 -35.64
CA THR A 31 32.31 -24.79 -35.88
C THR A 31 31.50 -26.01 -36.29
N SER A 32 30.87 -26.71 -35.35
CA SER A 32 29.79 -27.64 -35.68
C SER A 32 28.91 -27.92 -34.46
N LEU A 33 28.09 -26.95 -34.04
CA LEU A 33 26.99 -27.21 -33.11
C LEU A 33 25.97 -26.05 -33.05
N TRP A 34 25.53 -25.54 -34.20
CA TRP A 34 24.34 -24.69 -34.29
C TRP A 34 23.50 -25.10 -35.50
N ALA A 35 22.85 -26.26 -35.39
CA ALA A 35 21.76 -26.67 -36.24
C ALA A 35 20.53 -26.92 -35.35
N GLN A 36 19.60 -25.97 -35.44
CA GLN A 36 18.19 -25.96 -35.05
C GLN A 36 17.59 -27.26 -34.48
N ALA A 37 17.06 -27.17 -33.26
CA ALA A 37 15.87 -27.91 -32.86
C ALA A 37 14.80 -26.89 -32.48
N ALA A 38 13.81 -26.71 -33.35
CA ALA A 38 12.53 -26.14 -32.96
C ALA A 38 11.94 -27.01 -31.83
N PRO A 39 11.29 -26.45 -30.80
CA PRO A 39 10.65 -27.29 -29.79
C PRO A 39 9.54 -28.09 -30.48
N ALA A 40 9.73 -29.41 -30.54
CA ALA A 40 8.70 -30.35 -30.88
C ALA A 40 7.48 -30.08 -30.00
N SER A 41 6.28 -30.15 -30.60
CA SER A 41 4.98 -30.16 -29.93
C SER A 41 5.09 -30.85 -28.57
N ALA A 42 4.81 -30.10 -27.50
CA ALA A 42 4.81 -30.64 -26.15
C ALA A 42 3.79 -31.76 -26.05
N GLN A 43 4.24 -33.00 -26.24
CA GLN A 43 3.47 -34.17 -25.85
C GLN A 43 3.42 -34.18 -24.32
N VAL A 44 2.23 -33.93 -23.78
CA VAL A 44 1.91 -34.03 -22.36
C VAL A 44 2.28 -35.43 -21.88
N GLN A 45 3.36 -35.56 -21.11
CA GLN A 45 3.69 -36.81 -20.44
C GLN A 45 2.72 -37.03 -19.28
N PHE A 46 1.87 -38.05 -19.40
CA PHE A 46 1.00 -38.53 -18.33
C PHE A 46 1.84 -39.27 -17.28
N LEU A 47 2.19 -38.59 -16.18
CA LEU A 47 2.67 -39.25 -14.97
C LEU A 47 1.47 -39.67 -14.12
N ALA A 48 1.34 -40.97 -13.86
CA ALA A 48 0.34 -41.49 -12.94
C ALA A 48 0.53 -40.83 -11.56
N GLY A 49 -0.49 -40.12 -11.09
CA GLY A 49 -0.47 -39.34 -9.84
C GLY A 49 -0.57 -37.83 -10.02
N ASP A 50 -0.53 -37.31 -11.24
CA ASP A 50 -0.77 -35.89 -11.49
C ASP A 50 -2.28 -35.57 -11.40
N LYS A 51 -2.73 -35.06 -10.24
CA LYS A 51 -4.10 -34.55 -10.04
C LYS A 51 -4.47 -33.48 -11.07
N ALA A 52 -3.52 -32.84 -11.75
CA ALA A 52 -3.79 -31.85 -12.78
C ALA A 52 -4.07 -32.45 -14.17
N ALA A 53 -3.78 -33.74 -14.41
CA ALA A 53 -3.97 -34.37 -15.70
C ALA A 53 -5.46 -34.46 -16.09
N ILE A 54 -5.78 -34.15 -17.35
CA ILE A 54 -7.14 -34.22 -17.90
C ILE A 54 -7.24 -35.52 -18.70
N PRO A 55 -8.25 -36.37 -18.43
CA PRO A 55 -8.46 -37.57 -19.24
C PRO A 55 -8.65 -37.21 -20.73
N PRO A 56 -8.02 -37.93 -21.67
CA PRO A 56 -8.14 -37.63 -23.10
C PRO A 56 -9.58 -37.65 -23.62
N ASN A 57 -10.47 -38.42 -22.99
CA ASN A 57 -11.88 -38.55 -23.33
C ASN A 57 -12.81 -37.66 -22.48
N TYR A 58 -12.29 -36.61 -21.82
CA TYR A 58 -13.11 -35.71 -21.02
C TYR A 58 -13.88 -34.72 -21.92
N LEU A 59 -15.12 -35.09 -22.25
CA LEU A 59 -15.92 -34.48 -23.31
C LEU A 59 -16.20 -32.99 -23.08
N CYS A 60 -16.32 -32.54 -21.83
CA CYS A 60 -16.60 -31.12 -21.54
C CYS A 60 -15.49 -30.19 -22.05
N VAL A 61 -14.23 -30.63 -22.01
CA VAL A 61 -13.09 -29.83 -22.47
C VAL A 61 -12.95 -29.96 -23.99
N ASN A 62 -12.96 -31.19 -24.51
CA ASN A 62 -12.74 -31.43 -25.94
C ASN A 62 -13.80 -30.73 -26.80
N CYS A 63 -15.08 -30.89 -26.45
CA CYS A 63 -16.16 -30.26 -27.19
C CYS A 63 -16.09 -28.72 -27.09
N HIS A 64 -15.95 -28.15 -25.90
CA HIS A 64 -15.96 -26.69 -25.72
C HIS A 64 -14.73 -25.97 -26.29
N LEU A 65 -13.60 -26.65 -26.46
CA LEU A 65 -12.42 -26.09 -27.13
C LEU A 65 -12.55 -26.10 -28.66
N GLU A 66 -13.26 -27.07 -29.22
CA GLU A 66 -13.46 -27.21 -30.67
C GLU A 66 -14.66 -26.40 -31.19
N MET A 67 -15.54 -25.94 -30.29
CA MET A 67 -16.68 -25.09 -30.64
C MET A 67 -16.21 -23.70 -31.08
N ALA A 68 -16.79 -23.19 -32.16
CA ALA A 68 -16.62 -21.80 -32.62
C ALA A 68 -17.43 -20.77 -31.79
N ASP A 69 -18.08 -21.18 -30.70
CA ASP A 69 -18.87 -20.27 -29.84
C ASP A 69 -17.94 -19.55 -28.85
N GLU A 70 -17.68 -18.28 -29.11
CA GLU A 70 -16.85 -17.40 -28.28
C GLU A 70 -17.34 -17.25 -26.82
N ARG A 71 -18.56 -17.69 -26.47
CA ARG A 71 -19.05 -17.70 -25.09
C ARG A 71 -18.67 -18.96 -24.32
N LEU A 72 -18.34 -20.04 -25.03
CA LEU A 72 -18.18 -21.38 -24.47
C LEU A 72 -16.71 -21.84 -24.39
N THR A 73 -15.85 -21.31 -25.25
CA THR A 73 -14.41 -21.59 -25.24
C THR A 73 -13.64 -20.85 -24.11
N PRO A 74 -13.87 -19.55 -23.83
CA PRO A 74 -13.13 -18.85 -22.77
C PRO A 74 -13.25 -19.47 -21.37
N PRO A 75 -14.43 -19.96 -20.92
CA PRO A 75 -14.54 -20.74 -19.68
C PRO A 75 -13.53 -21.87 -19.54
N VAL A 76 -13.24 -22.60 -20.62
CA VAL A 76 -12.27 -23.71 -20.58
C VAL A 76 -10.87 -23.15 -20.39
N ASN A 77 -10.48 -22.14 -21.17
CA ASN A 77 -9.16 -21.51 -21.08
C ASN A 77 -8.92 -20.90 -19.68
N ASP A 78 -9.92 -20.23 -19.13
CA ASP A 78 -9.87 -19.67 -17.77
C ASP A 78 -9.73 -20.75 -16.71
N TRP A 79 -10.46 -21.86 -16.86
CA TRP A 79 -10.40 -22.99 -15.94
C TRP A 79 -9.04 -23.71 -16.00
N MET A 80 -8.39 -23.79 -17.17
CA MET A 80 -7.04 -24.38 -17.30
C MET A 80 -6.00 -23.70 -16.40
N ASP A 81 -6.13 -22.39 -16.21
CA ASP A 81 -5.25 -21.58 -15.34
C ASP A 81 -5.66 -21.64 -13.86
N SER A 82 -6.78 -22.28 -13.52
CA SER A 82 -7.34 -22.25 -12.18
C SER A 82 -6.66 -23.20 -11.19
N VAL A 83 -6.74 -22.86 -9.92
CA VAL A 83 -6.30 -23.73 -8.81
C VAL A 83 -7.14 -24.99 -8.70
N HIS A 84 -8.41 -24.92 -9.13
CA HIS A 84 -9.31 -26.06 -9.14
C HIS A 84 -8.85 -27.10 -10.14
N ARG A 85 -8.45 -26.70 -11.35
CA ARG A 85 -7.84 -27.63 -12.32
C ARG A 85 -6.59 -28.30 -11.75
N GLN A 86 -5.69 -27.51 -11.17
CA GLN A 86 -4.46 -28.02 -10.53
C GLN A 86 -4.76 -28.99 -9.37
N ALA A 87 -5.85 -28.76 -8.64
CA ALA A 87 -6.26 -29.57 -7.51
C ALA A 87 -7.02 -30.85 -7.89
N GLY A 88 -7.37 -31.04 -9.18
CA GLY A 88 -8.16 -32.18 -9.64
C GLY A 88 -9.65 -31.93 -9.78
N VAL A 89 -10.13 -30.71 -9.51
CA VAL A 89 -11.54 -30.32 -9.67
C VAL A 89 -11.80 -29.97 -11.14
N ARG A 90 -12.82 -30.61 -11.71
CA ARG A 90 -13.20 -30.58 -13.13
C ARG A 90 -14.59 -29.94 -13.31
N CYS A 91 -15.00 -29.77 -14.56
CA CYS A 91 -16.27 -29.10 -14.90
C CYS A 91 -17.48 -29.78 -14.25
N ALA A 92 -17.55 -31.12 -14.30
CA ALA A 92 -18.69 -31.89 -13.78
C ALA A 92 -18.78 -31.84 -12.24
N ASP A 93 -17.68 -31.58 -11.53
CA ASP A 93 -17.70 -31.43 -10.07
C ASP A 93 -18.50 -30.20 -9.62
N CYS A 94 -18.60 -29.18 -10.49
CA CYS A 94 -19.41 -27.98 -10.26
C CYS A 94 -20.75 -28.02 -11.01
N HIS A 95 -20.73 -28.44 -12.28
CA HIS A 95 -21.88 -28.34 -13.18
C HIS A 95 -22.68 -29.63 -13.34
N GLY A 96 -22.19 -30.77 -12.82
CA GLY A 96 -22.80 -32.09 -13.01
C GLY A 96 -22.67 -32.64 -14.44
N GLY A 97 -23.47 -33.65 -14.76
CA GLY A 97 -23.42 -34.38 -16.02
C GLY A 97 -22.39 -35.52 -16.01
N ASP A 98 -22.45 -36.41 -17.00
CA ASP A 98 -21.42 -37.42 -17.22
C ASP A 98 -20.40 -36.95 -18.26
N PRO A 99 -19.15 -36.60 -17.87
CA PRO A 99 -18.16 -36.09 -18.79
C PRO A 99 -17.59 -37.14 -19.75
N PHE A 100 -18.00 -38.40 -19.67
CA PHE A 100 -17.51 -39.51 -20.50
C PHE A 100 -18.58 -40.16 -21.36
N ASP A 101 -19.85 -39.76 -21.21
CA ASP A 101 -20.97 -40.23 -22.02
C ASP A 101 -21.65 -39.04 -22.70
N GLU A 102 -21.54 -38.99 -24.03
CA GLU A 102 -22.10 -37.91 -24.85
C GLU A 102 -23.62 -37.76 -24.69
N ALA A 103 -24.34 -38.86 -24.46
CA ALA A 103 -25.78 -38.83 -24.24
C ALA A 103 -26.15 -38.27 -22.87
N MET A 104 -25.25 -38.36 -21.88
CA MET A 104 -25.52 -38.01 -20.48
C MET A 104 -24.79 -36.74 -20.01
N ILE A 105 -23.93 -36.15 -20.84
CA ILE A 105 -23.07 -35.00 -20.49
C ILE A 105 -23.81 -33.73 -20.06
N LYS A 106 -25.03 -33.52 -20.57
CA LYS A 106 -25.90 -32.40 -20.21
C LYS A 106 -27.26 -32.84 -19.65
N GLU A 107 -27.40 -34.12 -19.32
CA GLU A 107 -28.67 -34.65 -18.88
C GLU A 107 -28.96 -34.24 -17.42
N PRO A 108 -30.15 -33.69 -17.13
CA PRO A 108 -30.54 -33.38 -15.76
C PRO A 108 -30.54 -34.61 -14.85
N SER A 109 -30.80 -35.80 -15.40
CA SER A 109 -30.75 -37.07 -14.68
C SER A 109 -29.34 -37.44 -14.22
N ALA A 110 -28.30 -36.97 -14.92
CA ALA A 110 -26.89 -37.04 -14.51
C ALA A 110 -26.48 -35.86 -13.59
N GLY A 111 -27.46 -35.09 -13.08
CA GLY A 111 -27.23 -33.98 -12.18
C GLY A 111 -26.69 -32.72 -12.85
N TYR A 112 -26.77 -32.62 -14.19
CA TYR A 112 -26.33 -31.42 -14.90
C TYR A 112 -27.19 -30.20 -14.55
N ILE A 113 -26.55 -29.10 -14.14
CA ILE A 113 -27.23 -27.87 -13.70
C ILE A 113 -26.96 -26.66 -14.60
N GLY A 114 -26.09 -26.79 -15.60
CA GLY A 114 -25.67 -25.65 -16.44
C GLY A 114 -25.10 -24.51 -15.60
N LYS A 115 -25.46 -23.25 -15.91
CA LYS A 115 -25.04 -22.09 -15.11
C LYS A 115 -25.79 -22.08 -13.76
N PRO A 116 -25.09 -22.19 -12.61
CA PRO A 116 -25.73 -22.13 -11.30
C PRO A 116 -26.45 -20.79 -11.09
N LYS A 117 -27.60 -20.82 -10.42
CA LYS A 117 -28.27 -19.61 -9.95
C LYS A 117 -27.46 -18.95 -8.83
N THR A 118 -27.56 -17.63 -8.69
CA THR A 118 -26.73 -16.87 -7.74
C THR A 118 -26.91 -17.36 -6.31
N GLU A 119 -28.14 -17.60 -5.90
CA GLU A 119 -28.53 -18.11 -4.58
C GLU A 119 -27.97 -19.51 -4.26
N ASP A 120 -27.66 -20.31 -5.28
CA ASP A 120 -27.16 -21.68 -5.14
C ASP A 120 -25.63 -21.76 -5.08
N ILE A 121 -24.92 -20.71 -5.54
CA ILE A 121 -23.45 -20.67 -5.61
C ILE A 121 -22.79 -20.95 -4.25
N PRO A 122 -23.20 -20.31 -3.13
CA PRO A 122 -22.56 -20.59 -1.83
C PRO A 122 -22.67 -22.05 -1.41
N LYS A 123 -23.84 -22.67 -1.62
CA LYS A 123 -24.05 -24.09 -1.31
C LYS A 123 -23.21 -24.99 -2.23
N LEU A 124 -23.09 -24.64 -3.50
CA LEU A 124 -22.24 -25.38 -4.44
C LEU A 124 -20.78 -25.41 -3.97
N CYS A 125 -20.21 -24.26 -3.61
CA CYS A 125 -18.85 -24.17 -3.10
C CYS A 125 -18.68 -24.92 -1.77
N SER A 126 -19.69 -24.89 -0.89
CA SER A 126 -19.66 -25.56 0.43
C SER A 126 -19.51 -27.08 0.35
N LYS A 127 -19.91 -27.73 -0.75
CA LYS A 127 -19.75 -29.18 -0.95
C LYS A 127 -18.32 -29.66 -0.75
N CYS A 128 -17.34 -28.79 -1.03
CA CYS A 128 -15.92 -29.05 -0.81
C CYS A 128 -15.35 -28.10 0.24
N HIS A 129 -15.64 -26.79 0.17
CA HIS A 129 -15.09 -25.79 1.08
C HIS A 129 -15.70 -25.79 2.49
N SER A 130 -16.60 -26.72 2.78
CA SER A 130 -17.08 -27.04 4.14
C SER A 130 -16.81 -28.47 4.58
N ASP A 131 -16.08 -29.23 3.76
CA ASP A 131 -15.58 -30.54 4.12
C ASP A 131 -14.18 -30.42 4.74
N HIS A 132 -14.09 -30.65 6.06
CA HIS A 132 -12.82 -30.59 6.79
C HIS A 132 -11.79 -31.60 6.29
N THR A 133 -12.22 -32.78 5.84
CA THR A 133 -11.32 -33.82 5.33
C THR A 133 -10.67 -33.35 4.04
N LYS A 134 -11.48 -32.85 3.09
CA LYS A 134 -10.97 -32.33 1.82
C LYS A 134 -10.11 -31.08 2.01
N MET A 135 -10.57 -30.11 2.80
CA MET A 135 -9.84 -28.84 2.95
C MET A 135 -8.52 -29.00 3.71
N ARG A 136 -8.41 -30.00 4.60
CA ARG A 136 -7.18 -30.30 5.30
C ARG A 136 -6.04 -30.73 4.36
N GLU A 137 -6.34 -31.44 3.26
CA GLU A 137 -5.33 -31.80 2.24
C GLU A 137 -4.61 -30.58 1.66
N TYR A 138 -5.30 -29.43 1.62
CA TYR A 138 -4.79 -28.19 1.03
C TYR A 138 -4.41 -27.15 2.09
N ASN A 139 -4.43 -27.51 3.37
CA ASN A 139 -4.25 -26.60 4.50
C ASN A 139 -5.20 -25.38 4.44
N LEU A 140 -6.45 -25.63 4.04
CA LEU A 140 -7.51 -24.63 3.96
C LEU A 140 -8.50 -24.79 5.11
N ARG A 141 -9.12 -23.68 5.48
CA ARG A 141 -10.22 -23.67 6.46
C ARG A 141 -11.52 -24.16 5.79
N ALA A 142 -12.35 -24.86 6.55
CA ALA A 142 -13.65 -25.38 6.09
C ALA A 142 -14.87 -24.60 6.62
N ASP A 143 -14.67 -23.59 7.47
CA ASP A 143 -15.76 -22.80 8.05
C ASP A 143 -16.19 -21.61 7.18
N GLN A 144 -15.69 -21.51 5.94
CA GLN A 144 -15.86 -20.31 5.11
C GLN A 144 -17.32 -20.09 4.68
N PHE A 145 -18.08 -21.16 4.42
CA PHE A 145 -19.51 -21.07 4.12
C PHE A 145 -20.34 -20.60 5.32
N THR A 146 -20.03 -21.10 6.52
CA THR A 146 -20.68 -20.66 7.77
C THR A 146 -20.42 -19.17 7.99
N LEU A 147 -19.16 -18.75 7.91
CA LEU A 147 -18.78 -17.34 8.03
C LEU A 147 -19.49 -16.46 6.98
N TYR A 148 -19.54 -16.92 5.72
CA TYR A 148 -20.27 -16.24 4.65
C TYR A 148 -21.75 -16.11 4.95
N SER A 149 -22.40 -17.18 5.40
CA SER A 149 -23.83 -17.20 5.70
C SER A 149 -24.20 -16.20 6.80
N ASP A 150 -23.31 -16.01 7.79
CA ASP A 150 -23.48 -15.04 8.87
C ASP A 150 -23.09 -13.60 8.49
N SER A 151 -22.42 -13.42 7.35
CA SER A 151 -21.98 -12.11 6.86
C SER A 151 -23.14 -11.25 6.38
N VAL A 152 -22.91 -9.94 6.23
CA VAL A 152 -23.89 -9.04 5.64
C VAL A 152 -24.24 -9.43 4.18
N HIS A 153 -23.27 -9.94 3.40
CA HIS A 153 -23.52 -10.38 2.02
C HIS A 153 -24.38 -11.66 2.00
N GLY A 154 -24.02 -12.66 2.81
CA GLY A 154 -24.76 -13.92 2.88
C GLY A 154 -26.17 -13.76 3.41
N ARG A 155 -26.38 -12.91 4.43
CA ARG A 155 -27.73 -12.59 4.93
C ARG A 155 -28.58 -11.90 3.87
N LYS A 156 -28.03 -10.95 3.12
CA LYS A 156 -28.76 -10.29 2.02
C LYS A 156 -29.18 -11.26 0.93
N LEU A 157 -28.30 -12.20 0.57
CA LEU A 157 -28.65 -13.26 -0.38
C LEU A 157 -29.78 -14.17 0.15
N GLN A 158 -29.75 -14.53 1.45
CA GLN A 158 -30.81 -15.31 2.10
C GLN A 158 -32.16 -14.57 2.18
N GLU A 159 -32.12 -13.24 2.25
CA GLU A 159 -33.31 -12.38 2.14
C GLU A 159 -33.85 -12.28 0.70
N GLY A 160 -33.18 -12.90 -0.28
CA GLY A 160 -33.58 -12.92 -1.69
C GLY A 160 -32.95 -11.83 -2.56
N ASP A 161 -31.97 -11.06 -2.06
CA ASP A 161 -31.22 -10.10 -2.88
C ASP A 161 -30.21 -10.84 -3.77
N THR A 162 -30.61 -11.15 -5.01
CA THR A 162 -29.76 -11.84 -5.99
C THR A 162 -28.63 -10.96 -6.54
N GLU A 163 -28.57 -9.67 -6.20
CA GLU A 163 -27.41 -8.82 -6.49
C GLU A 163 -26.38 -8.86 -5.35
N ALA A 164 -26.67 -9.54 -4.23
CA ALA A 164 -25.71 -9.70 -3.14
C ALA A 164 -24.48 -10.51 -3.60
N PRO A 165 -23.26 -10.11 -3.20
CA PRO A 165 -22.04 -10.84 -3.57
C PRO A 165 -22.03 -12.29 -3.06
N THR A 166 -21.53 -13.19 -3.89
CA THR A 166 -21.31 -14.61 -3.56
C THR A 166 -19.82 -14.96 -3.61
N CYS A 167 -19.47 -16.23 -3.43
CA CYS A 167 -18.08 -16.71 -3.50
C CYS A 167 -17.37 -16.27 -4.80
N VAL A 168 -18.07 -16.37 -5.93
CA VAL A 168 -17.49 -16.06 -7.25
C VAL A 168 -17.35 -14.55 -7.51
N SER A 169 -18.06 -13.71 -6.76
CA SER A 169 -17.92 -12.24 -6.84
C SER A 169 -16.54 -11.77 -6.39
N CYS A 170 -15.89 -12.51 -5.49
CA CYS A 170 -14.54 -12.18 -5.02
C CYS A 170 -13.48 -13.11 -5.62
N HIS A 171 -13.73 -14.42 -5.69
CA HIS A 171 -12.73 -15.40 -6.14
C HIS A 171 -12.66 -15.56 -7.67
N GLY A 172 -13.65 -15.05 -8.40
CA GLY A 172 -13.87 -15.39 -9.80
C GLY A 172 -14.65 -16.69 -9.97
N MET A 173 -14.94 -17.05 -11.21
CA MET A 173 -15.78 -18.19 -11.58
C MET A 173 -14.97 -19.36 -12.16
N HIS A 174 -14.46 -19.22 -13.39
CA HIS A 174 -13.65 -20.26 -14.03
C HIS A 174 -12.15 -20.04 -13.79
N LYS A 175 -11.68 -18.79 -13.73
CA LYS A 175 -10.29 -18.44 -13.41
C LYS A 175 -10.06 -18.19 -11.92
N ILE A 176 -10.33 -19.20 -11.08
CA ILE A 176 -10.09 -19.10 -9.64
C ILE A 176 -8.60 -19.30 -9.36
N LEU A 177 -7.95 -18.27 -8.80
CA LEU A 177 -6.52 -18.26 -8.50
C LEU A 177 -6.23 -18.39 -7.00
N LYS A 178 -5.00 -18.78 -6.62
CA LYS A 178 -4.60 -18.86 -5.21
C LYS A 178 -4.65 -17.45 -4.59
N VAL A 179 -5.04 -17.33 -3.33
CA VAL A 179 -5.06 -16.02 -2.63
C VAL A 179 -3.69 -15.33 -2.55
N LYS A 180 -2.60 -16.07 -2.73
CA LYS A 180 -1.23 -15.54 -2.78
C LYS A 180 -0.76 -15.20 -4.19
N ASP A 181 -1.53 -15.56 -5.22
CA ASP A 181 -1.20 -15.23 -6.60
C ASP A 181 -1.44 -13.74 -6.82
N PRO A 182 -0.45 -12.97 -7.33
CA PRO A 182 -0.59 -11.53 -7.55
C PRO A 182 -1.70 -11.15 -8.54
N ASN A 183 -2.17 -12.06 -9.39
CA ASN A 183 -3.26 -11.83 -10.33
C ASN A 183 -4.62 -12.23 -9.75
N SER A 184 -4.68 -12.87 -8.58
CA SER A 184 -5.94 -13.20 -7.91
C SER A 184 -6.65 -11.93 -7.46
N PRO A 185 -7.97 -11.76 -7.73
CA PRO A 185 -8.71 -10.62 -7.17
C PRO A 185 -8.68 -10.61 -5.64
N THR A 186 -8.55 -11.79 -5.02
CA THR A 186 -8.43 -11.96 -3.56
C THR A 186 -7.01 -11.84 -3.02
N ALA A 187 -6.02 -11.50 -3.87
CA ALA A 187 -4.70 -11.16 -3.39
C ALA A 187 -4.75 -9.87 -2.57
N ARG A 188 -3.98 -9.80 -1.49
CA ARG A 188 -3.99 -8.64 -0.58
C ARG A 188 -3.85 -7.28 -1.29
N LYS A 189 -3.00 -7.22 -2.31
CA LYS A 189 -2.75 -6.03 -3.16
C LYS A 189 -3.87 -5.70 -4.18
N ASN A 190 -4.92 -6.52 -4.25
CA ASN A 190 -6.05 -6.35 -5.16
C ASN A 190 -7.37 -6.22 -4.39
N ILE A 191 -7.36 -6.31 -3.05
CA ILE A 191 -8.56 -6.26 -2.22
C ILE A 191 -9.31 -4.93 -2.34
N PRO A 192 -8.67 -3.75 -2.26
CA PRO A 192 -9.37 -2.48 -2.41
C PRO A 192 -10.14 -2.40 -3.74
N GLU A 193 -9.52 -2.87 -4.82
CA GLU A 193 -10.11 -2.91 -6.15
C GLU A 193 -11.26 -3.92 -6.22
N THR A 194 -11.10 -5.12 -5.64
CA THR A 194 -12.13 -6.16 -5.60
C THR A 194 -13.37 -5.69 -4.84
N CYS A 195 -13.21 -5.08 -3.67
CA CYS A 195 -14.33 -4.48 -2.94
C CYS A 195 -14.94 -3.30 -3.74
N GLY A 196 -14.08 -2.50 -4.39
CA GLY A 196 -14.45 -1.36 -5.22
C GLY A 196 -15.28 -1.70 -6.45
N GLN A 197 -15.25 -2.95 -6.94
CA GLN A 197 -16.11 -3.39 -8.04
C GLN A 197 -17.60 -3.17 -7.76
N CYS A 198 -17.98 -3.12 -6.49
CA CYS A 198 -19.32 -2.73 -6.05
C CYS A 198 -19.27 -1.43 -5.22
N HIS A 199 -18.39 -1.33 -4.21
CA HIS A 199 -18.31 -0.22 -3.24
C HIS A 199 -17.68 1.08 -3.78
N ALA A 200 -17.51 1.18 -5.10
CA ALA A 200 -17.17 2.43 -5.78
C ALA A 200 -18.18 2.78 -6.89
N LYS A 201 -19.26 1.98 -7.06
CA LYS A 201 -20.22 2.13 -8.15
C LYS A 201 -21.50 2.77 -7.67
N LYS A 202 -21.81 3.93 -8.26
CA LYS A 202 -23.04 4.67 -7.99
C LYS A 202 -24.29 3.83 -8.29
N GLU A 203 -24.26 3.10 -9.40
CA GLU A 203 -25.41 2.32 -9.91
C GLU A 203 -25.83 1.20 -8.95
N VAL A 204 -24.89 0.69 -8.15
CA VAL A 204 -25.13 -0.39 -7.18
C VAL A 204 -25.79 0.15 -5.91
N PHE A 205 -25.37 1.31 -5.43
CA PHE A 205 -25.72 1.81 -4.09
C PHE A 205 -26.69 3.00 -4.06
N GLU A 206 -26.80 3.79 -5.13
CA GLU A 206 -27.77 4.89 -5.21
C GLU A 206 -29.20 4.36 -5.08
N LYS A 207 -29.53 3.27 -5.80
CA LYS A 207 -30.82 2.58 -5.69
C LYS A 207 -31.14 2.07 -4.28
N ARG A 208 -30.10 1.86 -3.47
CA ARG A 208 -30.19 1.34 -2.09
C ARG A 208 -30.15 2.46 -1.04
N GLY A 209 -30.08 3.73 -1.45
CA GLY A 209 -29.95 4.87 -0.53
C GLY A 209 -28.65 4.83 0.27
N ARG A 210 -27.58 4.26 -0.28
CA ARG A 210 -26.28 4.10 0.39
C ARG A 210 -25.19 4.88 -0.35
N ARG A 211 -24.16 5.25 0.40
CA ARG A 211 -22.93 5.85 -0.15
C ARG A 211 -22.17 4.84 -1.00
N PHE A 212 -21.44 5.34 -1.99
CA PHE A 212 -20.61 4.58 -2.95
C PHE A 212 -19.19 5.16 -3.08
N ASP A 213 -18.77 5.98 -2.11
CA ASP A 213 -17.48 6.66 -2.11
C ASP A 213 -16.44 5.97 -1.22
N GLN A 214 -16.70 4.74 -0.76
CA GLN A 214 -15.84 4.05 0.20
C GLN A 214 -14.42 3.83 -0.32
N LEU A 215 -14.27 3.37 -1.58
CA LEU A 215 -12.94 3.22 -2.18
C LEU A 215 -12.26 4.58 -2.37
N ALA A 216 -13.00 5.60 -2.80
CA ALA A 216 -12.45 6.94 -3.00
C ALA A 216 -11.93 7.52 -1.67
N LEU A 217 -12.70 7.37 -0.59
CA LEU A 217 -12.29 7.76 0.76
C LEU A 217 -11.12 6.92 1.27
N TYR A 218 -11.14 5.60 1.08
CA TYR A 218 -10.01 4.75 1.49
C TYR A 218 -8.71 5.21 0.81
N LYS A 219 -8.76 5.60 -0.46
CA LYS A 219 -7.60 6.11 -1.20
C LYS A 219 -7.01 7.41 -0.65
N THR A 220 -7.76 8.18 0.13
CA THR A 220 -7.22 9.36 0.82
C THR A 220 -6.56 9.02 2.15
N SER A 221 -6.71 7.79 2.64
CA SER A 221 -6.24 7.41 3.98
C SER A 221 -4.72 7.21 4.04
N ARG A 222 -4.17 7.37 5.24
CA ARG A 222 -2.77 7.02 5.53
C ARG A 222 -2.50 5.53 5.34
N HIS A 223 -3.49 4.66 5.62
CA HIS A 223 -3.38 3.24 5.34
C HIS A 223 -3.18 2.98 3.84
N TYR A 224 -3.97 3.63 2.98
CA TYR A 224 -3.79 3.52 1.53
C TYR A 224 -2.48 4.13 1.05
N GLU A 225 -2.06 5.26 1.62
CA GLU A 225 -0.78 5.90 1.23
C GLU A 225 0.41 4.94 1.40
N LEU A 226 0.47 4.22 2.51
CA LEU A 226 1.51 3.22 2.78
C LEU A 226 1.32 1.96 1.92
N TYR A 227 0.07 1.50 1.79
CA TYR A 227 -0.30 0.38 0.91
C TYR A 227 0.14 0.61 -0.54
N ALA A 228 -0.10 1.81 -1.08
CA ALA A 228 0.25 2.20 -2.44
C ALA A 228 1.77 2.24 -2.66
N LYS A 229 2.57 2.40 -1.59
CA LYS A 229 4.04 2.28 -1.60
C LYS A 229 4.53 0.84 -1.50
N GLY A 230 3.62 -0.14 -1.45
CA GLY A 230 3.93 -1.57 -1.39
C GLY A 230 3.98 -2.15 0.03
N ASP A 231 3.64 -1.36 1.05
CA ASP A 231 3.52 -1.89 2.41
C ASP A 231 2.23 -2.70 2.56
N LEU A 232 2.34 -4.02 2.43
CA LEU A 232 1.22 -4.94 2.58
C LEU A 232 0.93 -5.31 4.04
N LEU A 233 1.62 -4.72 5.03
CA LEU A 233 1.30 -4.97 6.45
C LEU A 233 0.19 -4.04 6.94
N VAL A 234 -0.06 -2.93 6.25
CA VAL A 234 -1.14 -2.02 6.56
C VAL A 234 -2.51 -2.64 6.29
N PRO A 235 -3.57 -2.21 7.00
CA PRO A 235 -4.90 -2.79 6.84
C PRO A 235 -5.54 -2.35 5.52
N THR A 236 -6.24 -3.30 4.90
CA THR A 236 -7.13 -3.15 3.76
C THR A 236 -8.59 -3.30 4.21
N CYS A 237 -9.54 -3.37 3.26
CA CYS A 237 -10.97 -3.47 3.56
C CYS A 237 -11.32 -4.65 4.49
N PHE A 238 -10.75 -5.83 4.26
CA PHE A 238 -11.10 -7.02 5.05
C PHE A 238 -10.49 -7.02 6.45
N ASP A 239 -9.41 -6.27 6.69
CA ASP A 239 -8.75 -6.24 8.00
C ASP A 239 -9.67 -5.58 9.05
N CYS A 240 -10.48 -4.61 8.61
CA CYS A 240 -11.51 -3.97 9.43
C CYS A 240 -12.86 -4.71 9.38
N HIS A 241 -13.31 -5.12 8.19
CA HIS A 241 -14.66 -5.65 7.99
C HIS A 241 -14.76 -7.17 8.09
N GLY A 242 -13.66 -7.92 8.04
CA GLY A 242 -13.66 -9.36 7.82
C GLY A 242 -13.67 -9.74 6.34
N ASN A 243 -13.43 -11.03 6.03
CA ASN A 243 -13.26 -11.54 4.66
C ASN A 243 -14.45 -12.40 4.18
N HIS A 244 -14.64 -13.59 4.72
CA HIS A 244 -15.82 -14.42 4.47
C HIS A 244 -16.94 -14.03 5.43
N GLY A 245 -16.60 -13.65 6.67
CA GLY A 245 -17.53 -13.12 7.67
C GLY A 245 -17.69 -11.60 7.65
N ILE A 246 -17.86 -10.99 6.47
CA ILE A 246 -17.93 -9.52 6.31
C ILE A 246 -19.02 -8.92 7.19
N GLN A 247 -18.62 -7.99 8.05
CA GLN A 247 -19.44 -7.29 9.03
C GLN A 247 -19.88 -5.91 8.53
N PRO A 248 -21.08 -5.44 8.93
CA PRO A 248 -21.55 -4.10 8.61
C PRO A 248 -20.74 -3.03 9.35
N VAL A 249 -20.77 -1.79 8.83
CA VAL A 249 -19.91 -0.66 9.23
C VAL A 249 -20.13 -0.14 10.67
N MET A 250 -21.19 -0.58 11.36
CA MET A 250 -21.63 0.01 12.64
C MET A 250 -21.91 -1.03 13.73
N ASN A 251 -21.29 -2.21 13.67
CA ASN A 251 -21.33 -3.10 14.83
C ASN A 251 -20.13 -2.85 15.75
N GLU A 252 -20.24 -3.32 17.00
CA GLU A 252 -19.20 -3.16 18.03
C GLU A 252 -17.82 -3.60 17.52
N ARG A 253 -17.77 -4.76 16.84
CA ARG A 253 -16.52 -5.33 16.30
C ARG A 253 -15.82 -4.40 15.30
N THR A 254 -16.55 -3.83 14.33
CA THR A 254 -15.94 -2.92 13.35
C THR A 254 -15.53 -1.59 13.96
N GLN A 255 -16.21 -1.16 15.03
CA GLN A 255 -15.85 0.07 15.75
C GLN A 255 -14.60 -0.11 16.63
N THR A 256 -14.35 -1.31 17.17
CA THR A 256 -13.21 -1.58 18.06
C THR A 256 -12.02 -2.25 17.37
N VAL A 257 -12.12 -2.59 16.09
CA VAL A 257 -11.06 -3.31 15.35
C VAL A 257 -9.71 -2.59 15.36
N CYS A 258 -9.73 -1.26 15.49
CA CYS A 258 -8.54 -0.42 15.60
C CYS A 258 -7.62 -0.85 16.75
N PHE A 259 -8.16 -1.38 17.85
CA PHE A 259 -7.40 -1.74 19.05
C PHE A 259 -6.42 -2.90 18.80
N ASN A 260 -6.69 -3.73 17.79
CA ASN A 260 -5.83 -4.87 17.46
C ASN A 260 -4.46 -4.44 16.92
N CYS A 261 -4.37 -3.24 16.34
CA CYS A 261 -3.12 -2.70 15.79
C CYS A 261 -2.65 -1.45 16.54
N HIS A 262 -3.58 -0.58 16.96
CA HIS A 262 -3.32 0.65 17.72
C HIS A 262 -3.47 0.44 19.22
N ALA A 263 -2.83 -0.60 19.75
CA ALA A 263 -3.01 -1.02 21.14
C ALA A 263 -2.62 0.07 22.14
N GLN A 264 -1.52 0.78 21.90
CA GLN A 264 -1.09 1.86 22.79
C GLN A 264 -2.08 3.03 22.81
N GLN A 265 -2.55 3.46 21.64
CA GLN A 265 -3.55 4.53 21.55
C GLN A 265 -4.87 4.10 22.19
N ALA A 266 -5.25 2.82 22.05
CA ALA A 266 -6.41 2.26 22.72
C ALA A 266 -6.27 2.30 24.25
N GLU A 267 -5.11 1.95 24.80
CA GLU A 267 -4.86 2.03 26.24
C GLU A 267 -4.93 3.47 26.78
N TYR A 268 -4.33 4.42 26.05
CA TYR A 268 -4.46 5.84 26.41
C TYR A 268 -5.90 6.34 26.30
N TYR A 269 -6.60 5.98 25.24
CA TYR A 269 -8.01 6.31 25.08
C TYR A 269 -8.85 5.77 26.24
N LYS A 270 -8.63 4.51 26.64
CA LYS A 270 -9.32 3.88 27.79
C LYS A 270 -9.10 4.61 29.12
N ALA A 271 -7.96 5.27 29.28
CA ALA A 271 -7.66 6.09 30.46
C ALA A 271 -8.32 7.49 30.43
N SER A 272 -8.88 7.90 29.29
CA SER A 272 -9.45 9.24 29.09
C SER A 272 -10.90 9.36 29.58
N LYS A 273 -11.33 10.61 29.82
CA LYS A 273 -12.73 10.94 30.13
C LYS A 273 -13.69 10.65 28.96
N HIS A 274 -13.19 10.64 27.72
CA HIS A 274 -13.99 10.28 26.56
C HIS A 274 -14.37 8.79 26.57
N TYR A 275 -13.50 7.91 27.06
CA TYR A 275 -13.85 6.50 27.21
C TYR A 275 -14.84 6.27 28.35
N ASP A 276 -14.75 7.02 29.44
CA ASP A 276 -15.78 7.01 30.49
C ASP A 276 -17.15 7.47 29.96
N ALA A 277 -17.17 8.47 29.09
CA ALA A 277 -18.38 8.89 28.40
C ALA A 277 -18.92 7.79 27.47
N PHE A 278 -18.05 7.18 26.65
CA PHE A 278 -18.38 6.04 25.80
C PHE A 278 -19.07 4.90 26.57
N LYS A 279 -18.50 4.49 27.70
CA LYS A 279 -19.07 3.40 28.53
C LYS A 279 -20.50 3.71 29.00
N ARG A 280 -20.90 4.97 29.11
CA ARG A 280 -22.23 5.39 29.57
C ARG A 280 -23.23 5.55 28.44
N SER A 281 -22.81 6.06 27.29
CA SER A 281 -23.69 6.43 26.17
C SER A 281 -23.70 5.42 25.01
N GLY A 282 -22.71 4.53 24.93
CA GLY A 282 -22.49 3.67 23.76
C GLY A 282 -21.81 4.34 22.55
N SER A 283 -21.35 5.59 22.68
CA SER A 283 -20.56 6.35 21.67
C SER A 283 -19.61 7.33 22.38
N PRO A 284 -18.31 7.51 22.01
CA PRO A 284 -17.66 7.16 20.73
C PRO A 284 -16.49 6.16 20.85
N VAL A 285 -16.00 5.54 19.76
CA VAL A 285 -14.87 4.56 19.84
C VAL A 285 -13.55 5.08 19.23
N CYS A 286 -13.50 5.38 17.93
CA CYS A 286 -12.35 6.08 17.30
C CYS A 286 -12.88 6.94 16.15
N LEU A 287 -13.89 6.39 15.48
CA LEU A 287 -14.59 6.86 14.29
C LEU A 287 -15.35 8.19 14.44
N HIS A 288 -15.44 8.74 15.65
CA HIS A 288 -16.05 10.06 15.88
C HIS A 288 -15.03 11.19 15.86
N CYS A 289 -13.74 10.87 15.99
CA CYS A 289 -12.65 11.83 15.82
C CYS A 289 -11.87 11.51 14.53
N HIS A 290 -11.79 10.23 14.18
CA HIS A 290 -11.19 9.75 12.94
C HIS A 290 -12.28 9.39 11.93
N SER A 291 -12.06 9.65 10.64
CA SER A 291 -12.95 9.13 9.58
C SER A 291 -12.96 7.59 9.55
N ASN A 292 -13.93 6.96 8.89
CA ASN A 292 -14.05 5.49 8.84
C ASN A 292 -13.25 4.87 7.70
N HIS A 293 -13.22 5.54 6.55
CA HIS A 293 -12.49 5.10 5.37
C HIS A 293 -11.36 6.07 5.02
N GLY A 294 -11.60 7.38 5.13
CA GLY A 294 -10.62 8.43 4.87
C GLY A 294 -9.77 8.77 6.09
N ILE A 295 -9.21 7.76 6.76
CA ILE A 295 -8.40 7.95 7.97
C ILE A 295 -7.10 8.68 7.60
N LEU A 296 -7.03 9.98 7.88
CA LEU A 296 -5.82 10.79 7.70
C LEU A 296 -4.89 10.65 8.89
N ARG A 297 -3.61 10.99 8.70
CA ARG A 297 -2.69 11.22 9.82
C ARG A 297 -3.04 12.56 10.44
N PRO A 298 -3.56 12.62 11.69
CA PRO A 298 -3.83 13.89 12.34
C PRO A 298 -2.50 14.61 12.61
N THR A 299 -2.45 15.90 12.31
CA THR A 299 -1.35 16.77 12.76
C THR A 299 -1.82 17.65 13.90
N PRO A 300 -0.93 18.13 14.78
CA PRO A 300 -1.28 19.11 15.82
C PRO A 300 -2.01 20.36 15.28
N ALA A 301 -1.74 20.74 14.03
CA ALA A 301 -2.40 21.84 13.34
C ALA A 301 -3.84 21.52 12.91
N ASP A 302 -4.23 20.25 12.90
CA ASP A 302 -5.58 19.81 12.52
C ASP A 302 -6.60 19.86 13.68
N PHE A 303 -6.19 20.32 14.87
CA PHE A 303 -7.00 20.34 16.10
C PHE A 303 -7.48 21.75 16.53
N THR A 304 -7.86 22.63 15.60
CA THR A 304 -8.16 24.05 15.87
C THR A 304 -9.58 24.33 16.35
N GLY A 305 -10.52 23.40 16.19
CA GLY A 305 -11.95 23.53 16.42
C GLY A 305 -12.77 23.92 15.19
N ASP A 306 -12.13 24.18 14.03
CA ASP A 306 -12.77 24.84 12.88
C ASP A 306 -13.37 23.88 11.84
N ARG A 307 -13.22 22.55 12.04
CA ARG A 307 -13.73 21.51 11.13
C ARG A 307 -14.57 20.48 11.88
N ASP A 308 -15.48 19.83 11.16
CA ASP A 308 -16.16 18.64 11.66
C ASP A 308 -15.11 17.57 12.06
N LEU A 309 -15.27 16.95 13.24
CA LEU A 309 -14.37 15.97 13.89
C LEU A 309 -13.16 16.55 14.64
N ASP A 310 -13.11 17.87 14.82
CA ASP A 310 -12.04 18.51 15.57
C ASP A 310 -12.19 18.33 17.10
N CYS A 311 -11.07 18.07 17.79
CA CYS A 311 -11.03 17.75 19.22
C CYS A 311 -11.71 18.80 20.11
N VAL A 312 -11.69 20.05 19.68
CA VAL A 312 -12.26 21.18 20.43
C VAL A 312 -13.71 21.47 20.02
N GLY A 313 -14.12 21.10 18.80
CA GLY A 313 -15.40 21.51 18.20
C GLY A 313 -16.65 20.89 18.84
N CYS A 314 -16.50 19.86 19.66
CA CYS A 314 -17.61 19.23 20.39
C CYS A 314 -17.89 19.86 21.77
N HIS A 315 -16.99 20.71 22.25
CA HIS A 315 -17.10 21.36 23.57
C HIS A 315 -17.40 22.85 23.40
N GLU A 316 -18.26 23.39 24.28
CA GLU A 316 -18.61 24.82 24.25
C GLU A 316 -17.37 25.70 24.43
N GLU A 317 -17.28 26.75 23.62
CA GLU A 317 -16.18 27.71 23.66
C GLU A 317 -16.01 28.31 25.05
N GLY A 318 -14.76 28.33 25.54
CA GLY A 318 -14.43 28.82 26.89
C GLY A 318 -14.71 27.83 28.03
N SER A 319 -15.34 26.68 27.77
CA SER A 319 -15.47 25.63 28.79
C SER A 319 -14.11 25.05 29.19
N ALA A 320 -14.03 24.45 30.38
CA ALA A 320 -12.79 23.82 30.85
C ALA A 320 -12.27 22.72 29.89
N ALA A 321 -13.17 21.96 29.26
CA ALA A 321 -12.81 20.93 28.28
C ALA A 321 -12.29 21.54 26.97
N TYR A 322 -12.91 22.64 26.50
CA TYR A 322 -12.43 23.41 25.35
C TYR A 322 -11.01 23.95 25.59
N LEU A 323 -10.78 24.58 26.74
CA LEU A 323 -9.47 25.14 27.11
C LEU A 323 -8.41 24.05 27.22
N LEU A 324 -8.75 22.90 27.82
CA LEU A 324 -7.86 21.73 27.86
C LEU A 324 -7.47 21.26 26.46
N GLY A 325 -8.44 21.18 25.53
CA GLY A 325 -8.17 20.80 24.14
C GLY A 325 -7.22 21.77 23.44
N LYS A 326 -7.39 23.08 23.66
CA LYS A 326 -6.48 24.12 23.15
C LYS A 326 -5.08 24.02 23.76
N ASP A 327 -4.97 23.77 25.07
CA ASP A 327 -3.68 23.58 25.73
C ASP A 327 -2.93 22.36 25.17
N ILE A 328 -3.63 21.24 24.98
CA ILE A 328 -3.07 20.03 24.36
C ILE A 328 -2.57 20.34 22.95
N GLN A 329 -3.37 21.06 22.15
CA GLN A 329 -2.98 21.48 20.81
C GLN A 329 -1.68 22.30 20.84
N GLN A 330 -1.61 23.34 21.68
CA GLN A 330 -0.45 24.23 21.76
C GLN A 330 0.81 23.47 22.16
N VAL A 331 0.72 22.58 23.14
CA VAL A 331 1.84 21.72 23.58
C VAL A 331 2.32 20.82 22.43
N ALA A 332 1.39 20.17 21.73
CA ALA A 332 1.74 19.30 20.60
C ALA A 332 2.35 20.07 19.42
N VAL A 333 1.81 21.25 19.07
CA VAL A 333 2.34 22.11 18.01
C VAL A 333 3.76 22.59 18.35
N ALA A 334 4.00 23.01 19.59
CA ALA A 334 5.30 23.48 20.04
C ALA A 334 6.37 22.39 19.92
N ALA A 335 6.10 21.18 20.43
CA ALA A 335 7.01 20.05 20.33
C ALA A 335 7.28 19.65 18.87
N THR A 336 6.23 19.50 18.05
CA THR A 336 6.35 19.14 16.64
C THR A 336 7.20 20.15 15.88
N THR A 337 6.92 21.44 16.06
CA THR A 337 7.65 22.53 15.40
C THR A 337 9.13 22.50 15.78
N ALA A 338 9.44 22.32 17.07
CA ALA A 338 10.82 22.25 17.54
C ALA A 338 11.57 21.05 16.92
N VAL A 339 10.97 19.86 16.96
CA VAL A 339 11.57 18.64 16.41
C VAL A 339 11.78 18.76 14.90
N GLU A 340 10.75 19.16 14.15
CA GLU A 340 10.84 19.29 12.69
C GLU A 340 11.84 20.37 12.27
N SER A 341 11.90 21.50 12.98
CA SER A 341 12.87 22.55 12.71
C SER A 341 14.31 22.08 12.96
N ALA A 342 14.56 21.37 14.06
CA ALA A 342 15.87 20.81 14.36
C ALA A 342 16.28 19.73 13.35
N MET A 343 15.36 18.85 12.93
CA MET A 343 15.62 17.86 11.89
C MET A 343 15.99 18.52 10.56
N ARG A 344 15.23 19.54 10.13
CA ARG A 344 15.53 20.30 8.90
C ARG A 344 16.89 20.99 8.95
N GLY A 345 17.24 21.60 10.08
CA GLY A 345 18.54 22.23 10.26
C GLY A 345 19.71 21.22 10.19
N LEU A 346 19.50 20.03 10.75
CA LEU A 346 20.50 18.95 10.69
C LEU A 346 20.67 18.41 9.26
N GLU A 347 19.56 18.20 8.54
CA GLU A 347 19.57 17.79 7.13
C GLU A 347 20.23 18.86 6.24
N ASP A 348 20.01 20.13 6.52
CA ASP A 348 20.65 21.24 5.81
C ASP A 348 22.18 21.24 6.00
N ILE A 349 22.67 21.02 7.23
CA ILE A 349 24.11 20.84 7.48
C ILE A 349 24.66 19.64 6.72
N GLU A 350 23.99 18.49 6.77
CA GLU A 350 24.43 17.27 6.09
C GLU A 350 24.60 17.49 4.59
N ASN A 351 23.63 18.16 3.97
CA ASN A 351 23.60 18.33 2.52
C ASN A 351 24.48 19.49 2.03
N ASN A 352 24.60 20.58 2.81
CA ASN A 352 25.14 21.86 2.31
C ASN A 352 26.41 22.35 3.00
N ALA A 353 26.80 21.81 4.16
CA ALA A 353 28.00 22.28 4.87
C ALA A 353 29.31 21.85 4.17
N HIS A 354 29.25 20.85 3.27
CA HIS A 354 30.37 20.31 2.47
C HIS A 354 31.72 20.27 3.23
N GLY A 355 31.74 19.71 4.44
CA GLY A 355 32.96 19.68 5.23
C GLY A 355 32.83 18.95 6.56
N GLY A 356 33.20 17.66 6.56
CA GLY A 356 33.84 16.93 7.67
C GLY A 356 33.23 16.97 9.08
N PHE A 357 32.05 17.51 9.31
CA PHE A 357 31.40 17.47 10.62
C PHE A 357 30.91 16.05 10.90
N GLU A 358 31.28 15.52 12.05
CA GLU A 358 30.67 14.31 12.60
C GLU A 358 29.29 14.72 13.15
N ILE A 359 28.23 14.11 12.63
CA ILE A 359 26.83 14.43 12.99
C ILE A 359 26.05 13.19 13.45
N GLY A 360 26.72 12.05 13.64
CA GLY A 360 26.11 10.80 14.05
C GLY A 360 25.39 10.92 15.39
N GLU A 361 26.01 11.55 16.38
CA GLU A 361 25.39 11.79 17.68
C GLU A 361 24.14 12.68 17.56
N LEU A 362 24.20 13.74 16.74
CA LEU A 362 23.06 14.63 16.52
C LEU A 362 21.90 13.89 15.85
N LYS A 363 22.20 13.01 14.88
CA LYS A 363 21.20 12.17 14.23
C LYS A 363 20.55 11.19 15.19
N GLU A 364 21.31 10.55 16.07
CA GLU A 364 20.77 9.64 17.08
C GLU A 364 19.84 10.39 18.04
N ARG A 365 20.26 11.57 18.52
CA ARG A 365 19.42 12.42 19.38
C ARG A 365 18.13 12.85 18.67
N MET A 366 18.19 13.18 17.39
CA MET A 366 17.00 13.51 16.61
C MET A 366 16.13 12.30 16.29
N ALA A 367 16.70 11.11 16.12
CA ALA A 367 15.93 9.87 16.02
C ALA A 367 15.15 9.61 17.31
N LYS A 368 15.79 9.77 18.47
CA LYS A 368 15.13 9.69 19.79
C LYS A 368 14.03 10.75 19.95
N ALA A 369 14.27 11.98 19.50
CA ALA A 369 13.24 13.03 19.53
C ALA A 369 12.06 12.70 18.59
N SER A 370 12.33 12.14 17.41
CA SER A 370 11.31 11.70 16.46
C SER A 370 10.44 10.57 17.04
N ASP A 371 11.04 9.59 17.72
CA ASP A 371 10.30 8.54 18.41
C ASP A 371 9.50 9.08 19.60
N GLY A 372 10.09 9.97 20.39
CA GLY A 372 9.39 10.65 21.48
C GLY A 372 8.23 11.52 20.97
N LEU A 373 8.29 12.04 19.74
CA LEU A 373 7.19 12.76 19.11
C LEU A 373 6.04 11.82 18.71
N LYS A 374 6.32 10.60 18.24
CA LYS A 374 5.28 9.56 18.02
C LYS A 374 4.58 9.19 19.32
N GLU A 375 5.35 9.12 20.41
CA GLU A 375 4.79 8.90 21.75
C GLU A 375 3.93 10.07 22.21
N LEU A 376 4.39 11.32 22.05
CA LEU A 376 3.61 12.52 22.39
C LEU A 376 2.27 12.54 21.65
N HIS A 377 2.28 12.24 20.34
CA HIS A 377 1.04 12.14 19.56
C HIS A 377 0.11 11.06 20.09
N SER A 378 0.63 9.89 20.49
CA SER A 378 -0.18 8.83 21.08
C SER A 378 -0.77 9.26 22.43
N LEU A 379 0.03 9.92 23.26
CA LEU A 379 -0.34 10.41 24.59
C LEU A 379 -1.51 11.41 24.56
N THR A 380 -1.75 12.09 23.44
CA THR A 380 -2.95 12.95 23.27
C THR A 380 -4.26 12.21 23.54
N HIS A 381 -4.31 10.91 23.25
CA HIS A 381 -5.49 10.08 23.48
C HIS A 381 -5.82 9.91 24.98
N LYS A 382 -4.83 10.13 25.86
CA LYS A 382 -5.00 10.06 27.31
C LYS A 382 -5.74 11.26 27.88
N MET A 383 -5.72 12.40 27.18
CA MET A 383 -6.28 13.68 27.62
C MET A 383 -5.69 14.15 28.96
N ASP A 384 -4.37 14.00 29.11
CA ASP A 384 -3.61 14.31 30.32
C ASP A 384 -2.55 15.38 30.00
N ILE A 385 -2.87 16.64 30.35
CA ILE A 385 -2.05 17.80 30.01
C ILE A 385 -0.70 17.80 30.73
N GLU A 386 -0.62 17.27 31.95
CA GLU A 386 0.63 17.24 32.72
C GLU A 386 1.63 16.27 32.07
N ALA A 387 1.15 15.08 31.70
CA ALA A 387 1.96 14.09 30.99
C ALA A 387 2.43 14.62 29.62
N LEU A 388 1.54 15.30 28.89
CA LEU A 388 1.86 15.91 27.59
C LEU A 388 2.90 17.03 27.72
N LYS A 389 2.75 17.95 28.69
CA LYS A 389 3.71 19.02 28.93
C LYS A 389 5.09 18.46 29.24
N LYS A 390 5.18 17.48 30.15
CA LYS A 390 6.45 16.83 30.51
C LYS A 390 7.15 16.22 29.30
N GLN A 391 6.42 15.48 28.45
CA GLN A 391 6.99 14.87 27.25
C GLN A 391 7.42 15.95 26.23
N SER A 392 6.59 16.97 26.02
CA SER A 392 6.88 18.09 25.12
C SER A 392 8.11 18.87 25.53
N GLU A 393 8.27 19.21 26.81
CA GLU A 393 9.44 19.92 27.33
C GLU A 393 10.74 19.17 27.05
N GLY A 394 10.76 17.85 27.27
CA GLY A 394 11.91 17.01 26.96
C GLY A 394 12.26 17.01 25.46
N LEU A 395 11.26 16.96 24.59
CA LEU A 395 11.46 17.04 23.14
C LEU A 395 12.02 18.39 22.72
N ILE A 396 11.43 19.48 23.22
CA ILE A 396 11.87 20.85 22.92
C ILE A 396 13.32 21.06 23.36
N GLN A 397 13.69 20.58 24.56
CA GLN A 397 15.08 20.68 25.06
C GLN A 397 16.08 19.94 24.15
N ILE A 398 15.75 18.71 23.72
CA ILE A 398 16.60 17.95 22.80
C ILE A 398 16.76 18.72 21.49
N SER A 399 15.65 19.18 20.91
CA SER A 399 15.63 19.90 19.64
C SER A 399 16.39 21.22 19.69
N GLN A 400 16.18 22.04 20.73
CA GLN A 400 16.91 23.30 20.91
C GLN A 400 18.41 23.07 21.07
N SER A 401 18.81 22.03 21.81
CA SER A 401 20.21 21.69 21.97
C SER A 401 20.86 21.24 20.65
N VAL A 402 20.14 20.48 19.81
CA VAL A 402 20.64 20.10 18.47
C VAL A 402 20.70 21.34 17.55
N SER A 403 19.67 22.17 17.52
CA SER A 403 19.64 23.40 16.73
C SER A 403 20.80 24.34 17.10
N ALA A 404 21.10 24.53 18.38
CA ALA A 404 22.23 25.35 18.82
C ALA A 404 23.58 24.83 18.31
N GLN A 405 23.77 23.50 18.26
CA GLN A 405 25.00 22.91 17.71
C GLN A 405 25.07 23.05 16.19
N VAL A 406 23.94 22.87 15.50
CA VAL A 406 23.83 23.14 14.06
C VAL A 406 24.18 24.59 13.72
N ASP A 407 23.68 25.55 14.50
CA ASP A 407 23.98 26.97 14.32
C ASP A 407 25.48 27.26 14.53
N GLN A 408 26.11 26.60 15.51
CA GLN A 408 27.55 26.68 15.73
C GLN A 408 28.32 26.14 14.52
N MET A 409 27.90 25.01 13.95
CA MET A 409 28.51 24.43 12.74
C MET A 409 28.41 25.39 11.55
N TRP A 410 27.24 26.00 11.33
CA TRP A 410 27.08 27.03 10.29
C TRP A 410 27.96 28.26 10.53
N GLY A 411 28.15 28.65 11.79
CA GLY A 411 29.12 29.67 12.19
C GLY A 411 30.55 29.33 11.74
N GLU A 412 30.98 28.09 11.95
CA GLU A 412 32.30 27.60 11.52
C GLU A 412 32.42 27.52 9.99
N VAL A 413 31.39 27.06 9.28
CA VAL A 413 31.36 27.10 7.80
C VAL A 413 31.54 28.51 7.28
N ARG A 414 30.83 29.49 7.87
CA ARG A 414 30.94 30.90 7.48
C ARG A 414 32.34 31.44 7.71
N LYS A 415 32.96 31.16 8.86
CA LYS A 415 34.36 31.55 9.15
C LYS A 415 35.33 30.95 8.13
N ARG A 416 35.20 29.65 7.81
CA ARG A 416 36.03 28.96 6.81
C ARG A 416 35.90 29.58 5.42
N ARG A 417 34.67 29.90 4.99
CA ARG A 417 34.43 30.56 3.70
C ARG A 417 35.07 31.95 3.64
N ILE A 418 34.92 32.77 4.68
CA ILE A 418 35.55 34.09 4.75
C ILE A 418 37.08 33.96 4.72
N GLY A 419 37.64 33.04 5.51
CA GLY A 419 39.08 32.77 5.52
C GLY A 419 39.61 32.34 4.16
N LEU A 420 38.88 31.47 3.45
CA LEU A 420 39.22 31.03 2.11
C LEU A 420 39.19 32.19 1.10
N VAL A 421 38.17 33.05 1.14
CA VAL A 421 38.10 34.25 0.28
C VAL A 421 39.29 35.17 0.55
N MET A 422 39.62 35.43 1.82
CA MET A 422 40.79 36.23 2.18
C MET A 422 42.10 35.61 1.69
N ALA A 423 42.27 34.29 1.84
CA ALA A 423 43.43 33.58 1.32
C ALA A 423 43.54 33.67 -0.20
N TRP A 424 42.43 33.55 -0.93
CA TRP A 424 42.39 33.74 -2.38
C TRP A 424 42.76 35.17 -2.79
N LEU A 425 42.28 36.19 -2.08
CA LEU A 425 42.65 37.58 -2.35
C LEU A 425 44.16 37.81 -2.17
N VAL A 426 44.74 37.28 -1.09
CA VAL A 426 46.19 37.35 -0.84
C VAL A 426 46.96 36.59 -1.93
N PHE A 427 46.51 35.38 -2.29
CA PHE A 427 47.15 34.57 -3.32
C PHE A 427 47.11 35.24 -4.70
N ILE A 428 45.94 35.77 -5.11
CA ILE A 428 45.79 36.50 -6.37
C ILE A 428 46.68 37.74 -6.36
N GLY A 429 46.69 38.51 -5.27
CA GLY A 429 47.56 39.68 -5.13
C GLY A 429 49.04 39.32 -5.28
N PHE A 430 49.48 38.22 -4.65
CA PHE A 430 50.85 37.72 -4.79
C PHE A 430 51.16 37.27 -6.23
N MET A 431 50.24 36.54 -6.87
CA MET A 431 50.38 36.11 -8.27
C MET A 431 50.44 37.30 -9.23
N THR A 432 49.64 38.35 -9.00
CA THR A 432 49.68 39.59 -9.79
C THR A 432 51.00 40.32 -9.63
N ALA A 433 51.54 40.40 -8.39
CA ALA A 433 52.84 41.01 -8.13
C ALA A 433 53.98 40.25 -8.83
N LEU A 434 53.98 38.92 -8.76
CA LEU A 434 54.94 38.07 -9.49
C LEU A 434 54.84 38.27 -11.00
N TRP A 435 53.63 38.31 -11.54
CA TRP A 435 53.41 38.54 -12.96
C TRP A 435 53.95 39.90 -13.42
N TYR A 436 53.69 40.96 -12.65
CA TYR A 436 54.21 42.29 -12.94
C TYR A 436 55.75 42.32 -12.91
N LYS A 437 56.35 41.67 -11.90
CA LYS A 437 57.81 41.58 -11.80
C LYS A 437 58.44 40.81 -12.96
N SER A 438 57.80 39.74 -13.41
CA SER A 438 58.22 39.00 -14.62
C SER A 438 58.22 39.89 -15.86
N LYS A 439 57.16 40.70 -16.04
CA LYS A 439 57.06 41.64 -17.18
C LYS A 439 58.11 42.75 -17.15
N GLU A 440 58.45 43.25 -15.96
CA GLU A 440 59.53 44.22 -15.78
C GLU A 440 60.90 43.64 -16.18
N LEU A 441 61.18 42.40 -15.77
CA LEU A 441 62.42 41.70 -16.12
C LEU A 441 62.51 41.35 -17.61
N GLU A 442 61.39 41.10 -18.29
CA GLU A 442 61.35 40.92 -19.74
C GLU A 442 61.69 42.22 -20.49
N LYS A 443 61.12 43.35 -20.07
CA LYS A 443 61.41 44.66 -20.69
C LYS A 443 62.85 45.10 -20.53
N GLY A 444 63.45 44.92 -19.35
CA GLY A 444 64.85 45.28 -19.09
C GLY A 444 65.87 44.37 -19.79
N ARG A 445 65.42 43.42 -20.63
CA ARG A 445 66.26 42.50 -21.41
C ARG A 445 66.19 42.78 -22.91
N GLU A 446 65.30 43.68 -23.34
CA GLU A 446 65.17 44.17 -24.73
C GLU A 446 65.88 45.53 -24.95
N ASP A 447 66.25 46.22 -23.86
CA ASP A 447 67.20 47.35 -23.83
C ASP A 447 68.62 46.85 -23.54
#